data_AF-A0A2V9MGU3-F1
#
_entry.id   AF-A0A2V9MGU3-F1
#
_cell.length_a   1.000
_cell.length_b   1.000
_cell.length_c   1.000
_cell.angle_alpha   90.00
_cell.angle_beta   90.00
_cell.angle_gamma   90.00
#
_symmetry.space_group_name_H-M   'P 1'
#
loop_
_entity.id
_entity.type
_entity.pdbx_description
1 polymer ?
#
loop_
_entity_poly.entity_id
_entity_poly.type
_entity_poly.pdbx_seq_one_letter_code
_entity_poly.pdbx_strand_id
1 'polypeptide(L)'
;FLASPPPKLVKDHREHEQVEQGKKIFGKMKCARCHVPEMRTGPSEIRALNKKTVALYSDLLLHDMGPELADICFDLGTPSEFRTELLMGLRFRKHFLHDGRANTVREAIEQHGGEAKKSRDAFNALNEKDKAALLKFLETI
;
A
#
# COMPACT_ATOMS: atom_id res chain seq x y z
N PHE A 1 15.01 19.30 2.03
CA PHE A 1 15.18 17.92 2.53
C PHE A 1 14.04 17.10 1.94
N LEU A 2 14.32 16.10 1.09
CA LEU A 2 13.29 15.17 0.58
C LEU A 2 13.04 14.08 1.62
N ALA A 3 12.55 14.48 2.80
CA ALA A 3 12.14 13.53 3.82
C ALA A 3 10.80 12.90 3.42
N SER A 4 10.65 11.61 3.67
CA SER A 4 9.38 10.90 3.56
C SER A 4 8.27 11.68 4.26
N PRO A 5 7.07 11.82 3.65
CA PRO A 5 5.93 12.39 4.33
C PRO A 5 5.72 11.62 5.63
N PRO A 6 5.73 12.29 6.80
CA PRO A 6 5.54 11.58 8.06
C PRO A 6 4.11 11.02 8.09
N PRO A 7 3.90 9.82 8.67
CA PRO A 7 2.58 9.34 8.98
C PRO A 7 1.79 10.36 9.81
N LYS A 8 0.47 10.36 9.68
CA LYS A 8 -0.42 11.18 10.49
C LYS A 8 -0.34 10.73 11.94
N LEU A 9 0.05 11.64 12.83
CA LEU A 9 -0.03 11.42 14.28
C LEU A 9 -1.50 11.36 14.72
N VAL A 10 -1.90 10.27 15.35
CA VAL A 10 -3.24 10.10 15.95
C VAL A 10 -3.13 10.30 17.46
N LYS A 11 -3.78 11.34 17.99
CA LYS A 11 -3.70 11.73 19.41
C LYS A 11 -4.77 11.08 20.27
N ASP A 12 -5.94 10.80 19.71
CA ASP A 12 -7.03 10.15 20.43
C ASP A 12 -6.68 8.68 20.68
N HIS A 13 -6.88 8.21 21.91
CA HIS A 13 -6.49 6.86 22.32
C HIS A 13 -7.27 5.78 21.58
N ARG A 14 -8.59 5.97 21.39
CA ARG A 14 -9.44 4.98 20.72
C ARG A 14 -9.13 4.92 19.23
N GLU A 15 -8.91 6.07 18.59
CA GLU A 15 -8.46 6.11 17.21
C GLU A 15 -7.07 5.46 17.05
N HIS A 16 -6.17 5.68 18.00
CA HIS A 16 -4.85 5.05 17.99
C HIS A 16 -4.95 3.52 18.09
N GLU A 17 -5.77 3.00 19.01
CA GLU A 17 -6.06 1.55 19.10
C GLU A 17 -6.64 0.99 17.79
N GLN A 18 -7.53 1.75 17.14
CA GLN A 18 -8.10 1.37 15.86
C GLN A 18 -7.05 1.31 14.74
N VAL A 19 -6.12 2.28 14.69
CA VAL A 19 -5.00 2.30 13.74
C VAL A 19 -4.06 1.11 13.97
N GLU A 20 -3.72 0.81 15.22
CA GLU A 20 -2.87 -0.34 15.55
C GLU A 20 -3.55 -1.67 15.19
N GLN A 21 -4.87 -1.77 15.39
CA GLN A 21 -5.64 -2.91 14.91
C GLN A 21 -5.62 -3.01 13.38
N GLY A 22 -5.80 -1.89 12.67
CA GLY A 22 -5.71 -1.83 11.21
C GLY A 22 -4.35 -2.29 10.67
N LYS A 23 -3.26 -1.87 11.31
CA LYS A 23 -1.90 -2.31 10.98
C LYS A 23 -1.71 -3.81 11.15
N LYS A 24 -2.28 -4.41 12.20
CA LYS A 24 -2.27 -5.88 12.39
C LYS A 24 -3.07 -6.59 11.30
N ILE A 25 -4.24 -6.05 10.94
CA ILE A 25 -5.07 -6.60 9.87
C ILE A 25 -4.34 -6.53 8.53
N PHE A 26 -3.65 -5.44 8.22
CA PHE A 26 -2.84 -5.28 7.01
C PHE A 26 -1.81 -6.42 6.85
N GLY A 27 -1.11 -6.77 7.94
CA GLY A 27 -0.23 -7.94 7.96
C GLY A 27 -0.98 -9.27 7.81
N LYS A 28 -2.08 -9.45 8.55
CA LYS A 28 -2.88 -10.69 8.54
C LYS A 28 -3.50 -10.99 7.17
N MET A 29 -3.96 -9.97 6.45
CA MET A 29 -4.51 -10.07 5.09
C MET A 29 -3.42 -10.20 4.02
N LYS A 30 -2.14 -10.24 4.43
CA LYS A 30 -0.99 -10.37 3.53
C LYS A 30 -0.81 -9.20 2.57
N CYS A 31 -1.39 -8.03 2.87
CA CYS A 31 -1.13 -6.79 2.12
C CYS A 31 0.37 -6.45 2.13
N ALA A 32 1.03 -6.68 3.28
CA ALA A 32 2.45 -6.47 3.49
C ALA A 32 3.39 -7.39 2.67
N ARG A 33 2.85 -8.34 1.88
CA ARG A 33 3.70 -9.17 1.00
C ARG A 33 4.27 -8.38 -0.17
N CYS A 34 3.48 -7.47 -0.74
CA CYS A 34 3.92 -6.57 -1.80
C CYS A 34 4.15 -5.17 -1.22
N HIS A 35 3.22 -4.68 -0.38
CA HIS A 35 3.34 -3.39 0.29
C HIS A 35 4.22 -3.45 1.56
N VAL A 36 5.48 -3.85 1.38
CA VAL A 36 6.44 -4.09 2.47
C VAL A 36 6.69 -2.80 3.27
N PRO A 37 6.43 -2.78 4.59
CA PRO A 37 6.40 -1.53 5.37
C PRO A 37 7.66 -0.69 5.30
N GLU A 38 8.83 -1.31 5.31
CA GLU A 38 10.11 -0.61 5.36
C GLU A 38 11.08 -1.14 4.30
N MET A 39 11.82 -0.21 3.68
CA MET A 39 12.97 -0.51 2.83
C MET A 39 14.20 0.17 3.41
N ARG A 40 15.34 -0.51 3.35
CA ARG A 40 16.63 0.08 3.70
C ARG A 40 17.47 0.28 2.43
N THR A 41 17.89 1.51 2.19
CA THR A 41 18.81 1.81 1.09
C THR A 41 20.20 1.21 1.34
N GLY A 42 20.94 0.97 0.26
CA GLY A 42 22.32 0.48 0.32
C GLY A 42 23.34 1.53 0.77
N PRO A 43 24.62 1.14 0.85
CA PRO A 43 25.73 2.09 0.95
C PRO A 43 25.71 3.11 -0.20
N SER A 44 25.99 4.37 0.10
CA SER A 44 25.98 5.46 -0.88
C SER A 44 26.87 6.61 -0.43
N GLU A 45 27.56 7.26 -1.36
CA GLU A 45 28.31 8.51 -1.14
C GLU A 45 27.38 9.68 -0.78
N ILE A 46 26.14 9.66 -1.29
CA ILE A 46 25.11 10.62 -0.92
C ILE A 46 24.63 10.29 0.50
N ARG A 47 25.01 11.12 1.48
CA ARG A 47 24.65 10.96 2.90
C ARG A 47 23.15 10.81 3.13
N ALA A 48 22.33 11.48 2.30
CA ALA A 48 20.88 11.40 2.37
C ALA A 48 20.32 10.02 1.97
N LEU A 49 21.10 9.19 1.26
CA LEU A 49 20.71 7.86 0.80
C LEU A 49 21.56 6.73 1.44
N ASN A 50 22.60 7.04 2.20
CA ASN A 50 23.45 6.01 2.80
C ASN A 50 22.74 5.28 3.96
N LYS A 51 22.40 4.00 3.76
CA LYS A 51 21.84 3.11 4.80
C LYS A 51 20.62 3.69 5.52
N LYS A 52 19.74 4.38 4.78
CA LYS A 52 18.50 4.97 5.30
C LYS A 52 17.36 3.95 5.29
N THR A 53 16.62 3.90 6.39
CA THR A 53 15.35 3.19 6.45
C THR A 53 14.24 4.15 6.07
N VAL A 54 13.36 3.71 5.17
CA VAL A 54 12.21 4.46 4.67
C VAL A 54 10.97 3.59 4.84
N ALA A 55 9.90 4.16 5.42
CA ALA A 55 8.60 3.50 5.55
C ALA A 55 7.86 3.52 4.20
N LEU A 56 8.36 2.73 3.25
CA LEU A 56 8.01 2.81 1.84
C LEU A 56 6.65 2.18 1.51
N TYR A 57 6.29 1.11 2.23
CA TYR A 57 5.11 0.27 1.95
C TYR A 57 5.05 -0.25 0.52
N SER A 58 6.20 -0.73 0.03
CA SER A 58 6.39 -1.31 -1.29
C SER A 58 7.69 -2.12 -1.32
N ASP A 59 7.69 -3.21 -2.06
CA ASP A 59 8.89 -3.98 -2.41
C ASP A 59 9.56 -3.52 -3.71
N LEU A 60 8.95 -2.57 -4.43
CA LEU A 60 9.37 -2.05 -5.74
C LEU A 60 9.43 -3.11 -6.86
N LEU A 61 8.84 -4.29 -6.66
CA LEU A 61 8.81 -5.36 -7.65
C LEU A 61 7.58 -5.23 -8.56
N LEU A 62 7.64 -5.86 -9.73
CA LEU A 62 6.49 -6.02 -10.62
C LEU A 62 5.62 -7.17 -10.12
N HIS A 63 4.31 -6.96 -10.15
CA HIS A 63 3.30 -7.96 -9.81
C HIS A 63 2.16 -7.95 -10.80
N ASP A 64 1.67 -9.14 -11.14
CA ASP A 64 0.46 -9.32 -11.94
C ASP A 64 -0.78 -8.87 -11.15
N MET A 65 -1.43 -7.80 -11.63
CA MET A 65 -2.68 -7.25 -11.12
C MET A 65 -3.92 -7.89 -11.78
N GLY A 66 -3.71 -8.79 -12.74
CA GLY A 66 -4.75 -9.52 -13.46
C GLY A 66 -5.30 -8.78 -14.69
N PRO A 67 -6.04 -9.50 -15.55
CA PRO A 67 -6.46 -8.99 -16.87
C PRO A 67 -7.44 -7.82 -16.82
N GLU A 68 -8.23 -7.68 -15.75
CA GLU A 68 -9.17 -6.55 -15.57
C GLU A 68 -8.46 -5.21 -15.32
N LEU A 69 -7.19 -5.28 -14.95
CA LEU A 69 -6.28 -4.17 -14.72
C LEU A 69 -5.12 -4.19 -15.73
N ALA A 70 -5.25 -4.89 -16.84
CA ALA A 70 -4.25 -4.82 -17.89
C ALA A 70 -4.34 -3.49 -18.66
N ASP A 71 -3.19 -2.89 -18.99
CA ASP A 71 -3.06 -1.69 -19.81
C ASP A 71 -1.96 -1.89 -20.88
N ILE A 72 -1.57 -0.85 -21.62
CA ILE A 72 -0.61 -0.94 -22.72
C ILE A 72 0.75 -1.50 -22.26
N CYS A 73 1.33 -2.34 -23.13
CA CYS A 73 2.58 -3.05 -22.87
C CYS A 73 3.73 -2.12 -22.45
N PHE A 74 4.42 -2.50 -21.37
CA PHE A 74 5.70 -1.91 -20.97
C PHE A 74 6.85 -2.80 -21.47
N ASP A 75 8.03 -2.22 -21.68
CA ASP A 75 9.18 -2.90 -22.30
C ASP A 75 9.69 -4.13 -21.51
N LEU A 76 9.48 -4.15 -20.18
CA LEU A 76 9.98 -5.18 -19.26
C LEU A 76 8.89 -5.91 -18.47
N GLY A 77 7.61 -5.72 -18.81
CA GLY A 77 6.48 -6.34 -18.10
C GLY A 77 5.30 -6.61 -19.03
N THR A 78 4.50 -7.60 -18.67
CA THR A 78 3.24 -7.87 -19.36
C THR A 78 2.21 -6.76 -19.12
N PRO A 79 1.16 -6.64 -19.96
CA PRO A 79 0.08 -5.66 -19.79
C PRO A 79 -0.51 -5.56 -18.38
N SER A 80 -0.51 -6.65 -17.61
CA SER A 80 -1.09 -6.70 -16.26
C SER A 80 -0.06 -6.57 -15.13
N GLU A 81 1.23 -6.44 -15.45
CA GLU A 81 2.29 -6.31 -14.45
C GLU A 81 2.58 -4.84 -14.12
N PHE A 82 2.41 -4.51 -12.84
CA PHE A 82 2.69 -3.17 -12.33
C PHE A 82 3.63 -3.23 -11.14
N ARG A 83 4.47 -2.21 -11.01
CA ARG A 83 5.29 -2.05 -9.81
C ARG A 83 4.37 -1.77 -8.62
N THR A 84 4.62 -2.41 -7.48
CA THR A 84 3.89 -2.09 -6.25
C THR A 84 4.02 -0.60 -5.93
N GLU A 85 2.89 0.12 -5.94
CA GLU A 85 2.87 1.55 -5.64
C GLU A 85 3.27 1.83 -4.18
N LEU A 86 3.89 2.98 -3.95
CA LEU A 86 4.34 3.40 -2.63
C LEU A 86 3.14 3.88 -1.80
N LEU A 87 2.79 3.17 -0.73
CA LEU A 87 1.72 3.67 0.18
C LEU A 87 2.23 4.75 1.15
N MET A 88 3.53 5.06 1.12
CA MET A 88 4.05 6.24 1.79
C MET A 88 3.42 7.52 1.22
N GLY A 89 2.68 8.25 2.05
CA GLY A 89 1.90 9.41 1.66
C GLY A 89 0.54 9.10 1.02
N LEU A 90 0.02 7.87 1.18
CA LEU A 90 -1.27 7.43 0.64
C LEU A 90 -2.41 8.40 1.01
N ARG A 91 -2.41 8.93 2.23
CA ARG A 91 -3.40 9.90 2.75
C ARG A 91 -3.53 11.20 1.95
N PHE A 92 -2.57 11.49 1.07
CA PHE A 92 -2.60 12.67 0.19
C PHE A 92 -3.10 12.35 -1.22
N ARG A 93 -3.40 11.08 -1.53
CA ARG A 93 -3.88 10.63 -2.84
C ARG A 93 -5.41 10.64 -2.90
N LYS A 94 -5.95 10.84 -4.09
CA LYS A 94 -7.40 10.93 -4.37
C LYS A 94 -7.88 9.96 -5.44
N HIS A 95 -6.97 9.49 -6.29
CA HIS A 95 -7.23 8.50 -7.32
C HIS A 95 -6.22 7.37 -7.15
N PHE A 96 -6.67 6.14 -7.39
CA PHE A 96 -5.94 4.93 -7.10
C PHE A 96 -6.00 3.97 -8.28
N LEU A 97 -5.12 2.97 -8.26
CA LEU A 97 -4.78 2.10 -9.40
C LEU A 97 -4.07 2.89 -10.50
N HIS A 98 -3.41 2.18 -11.42
CA HIS A 98 -2.54 2.79 -12.43
C HIS A 98 -3.29 3.69 -13.42
N ASP A 99 -4.59 3.42 -13.63
CA ASP A 99 -5.46 4.16 -14.54
C ASP A 99 -6.38 5.16 -13.82
N GLY A 100 -6.26 5.27 -12.49
CA GLY A 100 -7.01 6.23 -11.68
C GLY A 100 -8.50 5.94 -11.54
N ARG A 101 -9.00 4.75 -11.92
CA ARG A 101 -10.45 4.46 -11.91
C ARG A 101 -11.08 4.43 -10.51
N ALA A 102 -10.29 4.16 -9.48
CA ALA A 102 -10.77 4.10 -8.09
C ALA A 102 -10.61 5.46 -7.40
N ASN A 103 -11.66 5.94 -6.73
CA ASN A 103 -11.70 7.22 -6.01
C ASN A 103 -11.56 7.05 -4.50
N THR A 104 -11.59 5.81 -4.00
CA THR A 104 -11.34 5.51 -2.59
C THR A 104 -10.35 4.36 -2.43
N VAL A 105 -9.67 4.33 -1.28
CA VAL A 105 -8.77 3.21 -0.91
C VAL A 105 -9.54 1.89 -0.87
N ARG A 106 -10.81 1.91 -0.42
CA ARG A 106 -11.67 0.72 -0.39
C ARG A 106 -11.93 0.18 -1.80
N GLU A 107 -12.35 1.05 -2.72
CA GLU A 107 -12.56 0.68 -4.14
C GLU A 107 -11.28 0.13 -4.78
N ALA A 108 -10.13 0.71 -4.44
CA ALA A 108 -8.84 0.22 -4.93
C ALA A 108 -8.57 -1.20 -4.42
N ILE A 109 -8.72 -1.45 -3.10
CA ILE A 109 -8.53 -2.79 -2.50
C ILE A 109 -9.48 -3.80 -3.16
N GLU A 110 -10.76 -3.45 -3.34
CA GLU A 110 -11.80 -4.30 -3.92
C GLU A 110 -11.53 -4.65 -5.40
N GLN A 111 -10.66 -3.91 -6.08
CA GLN A 111 -10.28 -4.17 -7.48
C GLN A 111 -8.93 -4.88 -7.63
N HIS A 112 -8.21 -5.18 -6.55
CA HIS A 112 -6.95 -5.95 -6.65
C HIS A 112 -7.21 -7.36 -7.21
N GLY A 113 -6.65 -7.65 -8.39
CA GLY A 113 -6.71 -8.93 -9.06
C GLY A 113 -5.40 -9.71 -8.99
N GLY A 114 -5.20 -10.62 -9.95
CA GLY A 114 -3.94 -11.37 -10.12
C GLY A 114 -3.39 -11.98 -8.85
N GLU A 115 -2.12 -11.68 -8.54
CA GLU A 115 -1.43 -12.17 -7.34
C GLU A 115 -2.09 -11.69 -6.03
N ALA A 116 -2.67 -10.50 -6.05
CA ALA A 116 -3.31 -9.87 -4.89
C ALA A 116 -4.75 -10.36 -4.64
N LYS A 117 -5.33 -11.16 -5.54
CA LYS A 117 -6.73 -11.65 -5.44
C LYS A 117 -7.05 -12.28 -4.08
N LYS A 118 -6.15 -13.12 -3.55
CA LYS A 118 -6.36 -13.77 -2.24
C LYS A 118 -6.40 -12.76 -1.09
N SER A 119 -5.58 -11.71 -1.15
CA SER A 119 -5.56 -10.64 -0.14
C SER A 119 -6.83 -9.79 -0.22
N ARG A 120 -7.29 -9.45 -1.44
CA ARG A 120 -8.58 -8.80 -1.66
C ARG A 120 -9.74 -9.64 -1.12
N ASP A 121 -9.81 -10.91 -1.48
CA ASP A 121 -10.91 -11.78 -1.06
C ASP A 121 -10.95 -11.91 0.47
N ALA A 122 -9.78 -11.95 1.13
CA ALA A 122 -9.66 -11.93 2.58
C ALA A 122 -10.14 -10.60 3.19
N PHE A 123 -9.83 -9.45 2.57
CA PHE A 123 -10.38 -8.15 2.97
C PHE A 123 -11.91 -8.12 2.86
N ASN A 124 -12.47 -8.62 1.76
CA ASN A 124 -13.91 -8.65 1.52
C ASN A 124 -14.66 -9.48 2.57
N ALA A 125 -14.02 -10.55 3.07
CA ALA A 125 -14.55 -11.42 4.12
C ALA A 125 -14.47 -10.83 5.54
N LEU A 126 -13.77 -9.70 5.75
CA LEU A 126 -13.76 -9.02 7.06
C LEU A 126 -15.14 -8.46 7.40
N ASN A 127 -15.45 -8.38 8.69
CA ASN A 127 -16.57 -7.57 9.16
C ASN A 127 -16.27 -6.07 8.96
N GLU A 128 -17.29 -5.23 8.98
CA GLU A 128 -17.13 -3.79 8.70
C GLU A 128 -16.27 -3.06 9.75
N LYS A 129 -16.22 -3.53 11.00
CA LYS A 129 -15.34 -2.94 12.03
C LYS A 129 -13.87 -3.14 11.69
N ASP A 130 -13.50 -4.34 11.25
CA ASP A 130 -12.13 -4.67 10.84
C ASP A 130 -11.75 -3.98 9.52
N LYS A 131 -12.68 -3.87 8.56
CA LYS A 131 -12.46 -3.04 7.35
C LYS A 131 -12.21 -1.58 7.72
N ALA A 132 -13.03 -1.01 8.59
CA ALA A 132 -12.87 0.37 9.05
C ALA A 132 -11.53 0.58 9.77
N ALA A 133 -11.08 -0.37 10.59
CA ALA A 133 -9.77 -0.31 11.24
C ALA A 133 -8.62 -0.31 10.22
N LEU A 134 -8.66 -1.21 9.23
CA LEU A 134 -7.65 -1.23 8.16
C LEU A 134 -7.64 0.06 7.35
N LEU A 135 -8.80 0.57 6.93
CA LEU A 135 -8.90 1.83 6.18
C LEU A 135 -8.39 3.01 7.02
N LYS A 136 -8.71 3.06 8.32
CA LYS A 136 -8.20 4.09 9.23
C LYS A 136 -6.67 4.07 9.33
N PHE A 137 -6.05 2.88 9.38
CA PHE A 137 -4.60 2.76 9.32
C PHE A 137 -4.04 3.30 8.00
N LEU A 138 -4.65 2.96 6.87
CA LEU A 138 -4.23 3.42 5.54
C LEU A 138 -4.35 4.95 5.38
N GLU A 139 -5.32 5.59 6.03
CA GLU A 139 -5.44 7.06 6.11
C GLU A 139 -4.32 7.73 6.94
N THR A 140 -3.55 6.96 7.71
CA THR A 140 -2.42 7.49 8.46
C THR A 140 -1.11 7.50 7.68
N ILE A 141 -0.98 6.67 6.65
CA ILE A 141 0.28 6.54 5.89
C ILE A 141 0.30 7.41 4.65
#